data_AF-A0A536Q9S3-F1
#
_entry.id   AF-A0A536Q9S3-F1
#
_cell.length_a   1.000
_cell.length_b   1.000
_cell.length_c   1.000
_cell.angle_alpha   90.00
_cell.angle_beta   90.00
_cell.angle_gamma   90.00
#
_symmetry.space_group_name_H-M   'P 1'
#
loop_
_entity.id
_entity.type
_entity.pdbx_description
1 polymer ?
#
loop_
_entity_poly.entity_id
_entity_poly.type
_entity_poly.pdbx_seq_one_letter_code
_entity_poly.pdbx_strand_id
1 'polypeptide(L)'
;MRPRECHNRRTVDDPRRPLRSRRGVDATGGRQMKMLMLSQADMTALLDLDRLLDALEEGFRALSAGRVEVPARTAVNAEKDGWLATMPGYGPGLG
;
A
#
# COMPACT_ATOMS: atom_id res chain seq x y z
N MET A 1 15.75 8.10 -47.72
CA MET A 1 16.00 7.45 -46.41
C MET A 1 14.98 7.97 -45.41
N ARG A 2 14.15 7.10 -44.81
CA ARG A 2 13.26 7.46 -43.68
C ARG A 2 13.72 6.73 -42.40
N PRO A 3 13.59 7.38 -41.24
CA PRO A 3 13.23 6.70 -39.99
C PRO A 3 11.95 7.36 -39.42
N ARG A 4 10.81 6.67 -39.47
CA ARG A 4 10.17 5.92 -38.36
C ARG A 4 9.74 6.81 -37.19
N GLU A 5 8.48 7.25 -37.26
CA GLU A 5 7.71 7.81 -36.15
C GLU A 5 7.43 6.71 -35.11
N CYS A 6 7.93 6.89 -33.88
CA CYS A 6 7.51 6.12 -32.72
C CYS A 6 6.42 6.90 -31.98
N HIS A 7 5.20 6.87 -32.51
CA HIS A 7 4.01 7.31 -31.79
C HIS A 7 3.62 6.26 -30.75
N ASN A 8 4.18 6.34 -29.53
CA ASN A 8 3.69 5.55 -28.41
C ASN A 8 2.68 6.38 -27.61
N ARG A 9 1.41 6.30 -28.01
CA ARG A 9 0.27 6.78 -27.21
C ARG A 9 0.23 5.97 -25.92
N ARG A 10 0.72 6.54 -24.83
CA ARG A 10 0.37 6.10 -23.47
C ARG A 10 -1.13 6.31 -23.32
N THR A 11 -1.90 5.23 -23.38
CA THR A 11 -3.31 5.26 -23.00
C THR A 11 -3.38 5.61 -21.53
N VAL A 12 -4.08 6.70 -21.23
CA VAL A 12 -4.47 7.11 -19.89
C VAL A 12 -5.26 5.94 -19.28
N ASP A 13 -4.83 5.45 -18.12
CA ASP A 13 -5.52 4.39 -17.39
C ASP A 13 -6.97 4.82 -17.11
N ASP A 14 -7.93 4.00 -17.56
CA ASP A 14 -9.36 4.20 -17.36
C ASP A 14 -9.74 3.75 -15.93
N PRO A 15 -10.20 4.65 -15.06
CA PRO A 15 -10.53 4.34 -13.67
C PRO A 15 -11.77 3.45 -13.51
N ARG A 16 -12.49 3.12 -14.59
CA ARG A 16 -13.70 2.27 -14.55
C ARG A 16 -13.44 0.82 -14.96
N ARG A 17 -12.18 0.44 -15.21
CA ARG A 17 -11.86 -0.92 -15.66
C ARG A 17 -11.92 -1.90 -14.47
N PRO A 18 -12.77 -2.96 -14.52
CA PRO A 18 -12.84 -3.92 -13.43
C PRO A 18 -11.50 -4.66 -13.28
N LEU A 19 -11.10 -4.88 -12.02
CA LEU A 19 -9.87 -5.56 -11.62
C LEU A 19 -9.82 -6.96 -12.26
N ARG A 20 -9.09 -7.08 -13.36
CA ARG A 20 -8.84 -8.36 -14.02
C ARG A 20 -7.89 -9.15 -13.14
N SER A 21 -8.42 -10.07 -12.34
CA SER A 21 -7.63 -11.08 -11.61
C SER A 21 -6.70 -11.77 -12.62
N ARG A 22 -5.40 -11.45 -12.58
CA ARG A 22 -4.38 -12.18 -13.32
C ARG A 22 -4.20 -13.53 -12.62
N ARG A 23 -4.95 -14.55 -13.07
CA ARG A 23 -4.76 -15.93 -12.62
C ARG A 23 -3.41 -16.44 -13.17
N GLY A 24 -2.38 -16.39 -12.34
CA GLY A 24 -1.23 -17.30 -12.46
C GLY A 24 -1.69 -18.71 -12.08
N VAL A 25 -1.33 -19.69 -12.91
CA VAL A 25 -1.51 -21.12 -12.67
C VAL A 25 -0.17 -21.65 -12.17
N ASP A 26 -0.15 -22.11 -10.93
CA ASP A 26 1.06 -22.65 -10.29
C ASP A 26 0.85 -24.17 -10.17
N ALA A 27 1.74 -24.97 -10.76
CA ALA A 27 1.57 -26.40 -10.98
C ALA A 27 1.87 -27.32 -9.77
N THR A 28 1.85 -26.81 -8.53
CA THR A 28 2.21 -27.62 -7.35
C THR A 28 1.29 -27.27 -6.17
N GLY A 29 0.54 -28.25 -5.68
CA GLY A 29 -0.58 -28.13 -4.72
C GLY A 29 -0.26 -27.72 -3.27
N GLY A 30 0.59 -26.71 -3.06
CA GLY A 30 0.67 -25.97 -1.80
C GLY A 30 -0.25 -24.75 -1.85
N ARG A 31 -0.96 -24.43 -0.75
CA ARG A 31 -1.79 -23.22 -0.65
C ARG A 31 -0.89 -21.99 -0.64
N GLN A 32 -0.54 -21.50 -1.83
CA GLN A 32 0.18 -20.24 -2.00
C GLN A 32 -0.72 -19.09 -1.51
N MET A 33 -0.38 -18.50 -0.38
CA MET A 33 -1.00 -17.25 0.05
C MET A 33 -0.55 -16.15 -0.90
N LYS A 34 -1.48 -15.60 -1.68
CA LYS A 34 -1.19 -14.52 -2.61
C LYS A 34 -1.10 -13.21 -1.84
N MET A 35 -0.04 -12.44 -2.08
CA MET A 35 0.11 -11.09 -1.55
C MET A 35 -0.90 -10.15 -2.23
N LEU A 36 -1.73 -9.47 -1.45
CA LEU A 36 -2.62 -8.43 -1.96
C LEU A 36 -1.80 -7.15 -2.20
N MET A 37 -1.86 -6.61 -3.42
CA MET A 37 -1.26 -5.32 -3.74
C MET A 37 -2.39 -4.31 -3.99
N LEU A 38 -2.37 -3.21 -3.24
CA LEU A 38 -3.33 -2.11 -3.37
C LEU A 38 -2.63 -0.90 -3.96
N SER A 39 -3.19 -0.34 -5.03
CA SER A 39 -2.75 0.93 -5.57
C SER A 39 -3.30 2.10 -4.76
N GLN A 40 -2.78 3.31 -5.01
CA GLN A 40 -3.36 4.53 -4.45
C GLN A 40 -4.85 4.68 -4.80
N ALA A 41 -5.24 4.37 -6.04
CA ALA A 41 -6.63 4.46 -6.48
C ALA A 41 -7.53 3.46 -5.73
N ASP A 42 -7.05 2.24 -5.50
CA ASP A 42 -7.77 1.25 -4.70
C ASP A 42 -7.95 1.75 -3.26
N MET A 43 -6.89 2.28 -2.64
CA MET A 43 -6.98 2.85 -1.29
C MET A 43 -7.96 4.02 -1.21
N THR A 44 -7.91 4.97 -2.15
CA THR A 44 -8.84 6.12 -2.16
C THR A 44 -10.30 5.68 -2.32
N ALA A 45 -10.58 4.61 -3.06
CA ALA A 45 -11.92 4.08 -3.21
C ALA A 45 -12.40 3.27 -1.99
N LEU A 46 -11.48 2.69 -1.21
CA LEU A 46 -11.78 1.82 -0.07
C LEU A 46 -11.77 2.53 1.29
N LEU A 47 -11.05 3.65 1.41
CA LEU A 47 -10.87 4.35 2.67
C LEU A 47 -12.11 5.19 3.02
N ASP A 48 -12.85 4.72 4.02
CA ASP A 48 -13.96 5.44 4.64
C ASP A 48 -13.42 6.35 5.76
N LEU A 49 -13.72 7.65 5.70
CA LEU A 49 -13.19 8.64 6.63
C LEU A 49 -13.74 8.47 8.05
N ASP A 50 -15.03 8.15 8.20
CA ASP A 50 -15.62 8.00 9.54
C ASP A 50 -15.03 6.78 10.24
N ARG A 51 -14.91 5.66 9.50
CA ARG A 51 -14.29 4.44 10.04
C ARG A 51 -12.80 4.62 10.32
N LEU A 52 -12.11 5.45 9.56
CA LEU A 52 -10.71 5.80 9.83
C LEU A 52 -10.58 6.54 11.16
N LEU A 53 -11.47 7.49 11.46
CA LEU A 53 -11.45 8.24 12.72
C LEU A 53 -11.70 7.32 13.92
N ASP A 54 -12.68 6.42 13.83
CA ASP A 54 -12.94 5.42 14.88
C ASP A 54 -11.70 4.53 15.13
N ALA A 55 -11.05 4.06 14.06
CA ALA A 55 -9.86 3.24 14.15
C ALA A 55 -8.65 4.00 14.75
N LEU A 56 -8.51 5.29 14.41
CA LEU A 56 -7.47 6.15 14.97
C LEU A 56 -7.70 6.41 16.47
N GLU A 57 -8.93 6.66 16.89
CA GLU A 57 -9.27 6.84 18.31
C GLU A 57 -8.84 5.63 19.13
N GLU A 58 -9.22 4.43 18.69
CA GLU A 58 -8.86 3.21 19.41
C GLU A 58 -7.35 2.96 19.37
N GLY A 59 -6.69 3.22 18.23
CA GLY A 59 -5.24 3.12 18.11
C GLY A 59 -4.50 4.04 19.09
N PHE A 60 -4.92 5.30 19.22
CA PHE A 60 -4.33 6.22 20.19
C PHE A 60 -4.63 5.84 21.63
N ARG A 61 -5.85 5.37 21.94
CA ARG A 61 -6.19 4.85 23.27
C ARG A 61 -5.29 3.67 23.66
N ALA A 62 -5.04 2.75 22.72
CA ALA A 62 -4.15 1.62 22.95
C ALA A 62 -2.68 2.05 23.12
N LEU A 63 -2.23 3.04 22.33
CA LEU A 63 -0.90 3.66 22.46
C LEU A 63 -0.69 4.31 23.82
N SER A 64 -1.60 5.16 24.25
CA SER A 64 -1.52 5.83 25.55
C SER A 64 -1.60 4.86 26.74
N ALA A 65 -2.27 3.72 26.55
CA ALA A 65 -2.33 2.66 27.55
C ALA A 65 -1.12 1.70 27.53
N GLY A 66 -0.14 1.90 26.63
CA GLY A 66 1.04 1.04 26.51
C GLY A 66 0.74 -0.37 25.99
N ARG A 67 -0.36 -0.56 25.26
CA ARG A 67 -0.80 -1.87 24.73
C ARG A 67 -0.29 -2.19 23.32
N VAL A 68 0.54 -1.31 22.76
CA VAL A 68 1.13 -1.42 21.43
C VAL A 68 2.62 -1.18 21.51
N GLU A 69 3.35 -1.81 20.60
CA GLU A 69 4.79 -1.64 20.45
C GLU A 69 5.06 -0.73 19.25
N VAL A 70 5.55 0.47 19.53
CA VAL A 70 5.85 1.48 18.51
C VAL A 70 7.24 2.06 18.82
N PRO A 71 8.32 1.48 18.27
CA PRO A 71 9.65 2.07 18.45
C PRO A 71 9.72 3.46 17.81
N ALA A 72 10.72 4.23 18.22
CA ALA A 72 11.00 5.51 17.60
C ALA A 72 11.26 5.33 16.09
N ARG A 73 10.83 6.31 15.29
CA ARG A 73 11.10 6.36 13.86
C ARG A 73 12.61 6.23 13.61
N THR A 74 12.99 5.27 12.78
CA THR A 74 14.36 5.15 12.28
C THR A 74 14.43 5.78 10.89
N ALA A 75 15.41 6.64 10.65
CA ALA A 75 15.60 7.31 9.37
C ALA A 75 17.08 7.35 8.96
N VAL A 76 17.31 7.32 7.65
CA VAL A 76 18.61 7.58 7.03
C VAL A 76 18.47 8.77 6.08
N ASN A 77 19.44 9.70 6.13
CA ASN A 77 19.50 10.79 5.16
C ASN A 77 19.98 10.23 3.81
N ALA A 78 19.31 10.65 2.74
CA ALA A 78 19.67 10.32 1.37
C ALA A 78 20.33 11.55 0.70
N GLU A 79 20.83 11.37 -0.51
CA GLU A 79 21.33 12.47 -1.32
C GLU A 79 20.23 13.52 -1.59
N LYS A 80 20.65 14.74 -1.96
CA LYS A 80 19.76 15.84 -2.37
C LYS A 80 18.72 16.22 -1.29
N ASP A 81 19.16 16.26 -0.03
CA ASP A 81 18.33 16.60 1.13
C ASP A 81 17.10 15.69 1.32
N GLY A 82 17.16 14.46 0.79
CA GLY A 82 16.13 13.44 0.97
C GLY A 82 16.32 12.61 2.24
N TRP A 83 15.32 11.80 2.59
CA TRP A 83 15.42 10.81 3.66
C TRP A 83 14.56 9.58 3.39
N LEU A 84 14.96 8.44 3.94
CA LEU A 84 14.19 7.21 3.98
C LEU A 84 13.96 6.84 5.44
N ALA A 85 12.70 6.62 5.82
CA ALA A 85 12.38 6.19 7.18
C ALA A 85 11.49 4.96 7.21
N THR A 86 11.51 4.30 8.36
CA THR A 86 10.59 3.25 8.74
C THR A 86 9.84 3.66 10.01
N MET A 87 8.58 3.27 10.08
CA MET A 87 7.72 3.47 11.25
C MET A 87 6.97 2.16 11.54
N PRO A 88 7.68 1.11 11.97
CA PRO A 88 7.01 -0.13 12.34
C PRO A 88 6.14 0.09 13.58
N GLY A 89 5.01 -0.59 13.64
CA GLY A 89 4.13 -0.63 14.80
C GLY A 89 3.45 -1.98 14.89
N TYR A 90 3.29 -2.49 16.11
CA TYR A 90 2.58 -3.74 16.39
C TYR A 90 1.54 -3.52 17.49
N GLY A 91 0.36 -4.05 17.30
CA GLY A 91 -0.60 -4.23 18.38
C GLY A 91 -1.67 -5.25 18.02
N PRO A 92 -2.25 -5.95 19.01
CA PRO A 92 -3.27 -6.95 18.76
C PRO A 92 -4.50 -6.33 18.07
N GLY A 93 -4.93 -6.91 16.95
CA GLY A 93 -6.11 -6.44 16.22
C GLY A 93 -5.92 -5.15 15.39
N LEU A 94 -4.69 -4.62 15.30
CA LEU A 94 -4.35 -3.46 14.46
C LEU A 94 -3.94 -3.86 13.02
N GLY A 95 -4.29 -5.08 12.58
CA GLY A 95 -3.98 -5.62 11.24
C GLY A 95 -5.03 -6.59 10.74
#